data_AF-A0A3A5WB36-F1
#
_entry.id   AF-A0A3A5WB36-F1
#
_cell.length_a   1.000
_cell.length_b   1.000
_cell.length_c   1.000
_cell.angle_alpha   90.00
_cell.angle_beta   90.00
_cell.angle_gamma   90.00
#
_symmetry.space_group_name_H-M   'P 1'
#
loop_
_entity.id
_entity.type
_entity.pdbx_description
1 polymer ?
#
loop_
_entity_poly.entity_id
_entity_poly.type
_entity_poly.pdbx_seq_one_letter_code
_entity_poly.pdbx_strand_id
1 'polypeptide(L)'
;EEQQRKASEKAESAAGPCCASEAALNATNLRLLRELQSTVCDRVWNDLLGRWEGVIPRAFVRKNAVHMHHFREFARENGYRNR
;
A
#
# COMPACT_ATOMS: atom_id res chain seq x y z
N GLU A 1 -10.62 -20.06 -19.17
CA GLU A 1 -10.44 -18.68 -18.67
C GLU A 1 -10.75 -18.65 -17.17
N GLU A 2 -9.77 -18.90 -16.31
CA GLU A 2 -10.01 -19.29 -14.90
C GLU A 2 -9.21 -18.48 -13.86
N GLN A 3 -8.76 -17.26 -14.17
CA GLN A 3 -7.85 -16.54 -13.26
C GLN A 3 -8.20 -15.07 -13.06
N GLN A 4 -9.42 -14.77 -12.62
CA GLN A 4 -9.78 -13.42 -12.17
C GLN A 4 -10.79 -13.43 -11.02
N ARG A 5 -10.54 -14.17 -9.92
CA ARG A 5 -11.43 -14.16 -8.74
C ARG A 5 -10.70 -14.42 -7.41
N LYS A 6 -9.61 -13.70 -7.09
CA LYS A 6 -8.98 -13.82 -5.75
C LYS A 6 -8.30 -12.54 -5.23
N ALA A 7 -8.87 -11.37 -5.49
CA ALA A 7 -8.33 -10.11 -4.93
C ALA A 7 -9.41 -9.10 -4.46
N SER A 8 -10.64 -9.55 -4.20
CA SER A 8 -11.78 -8.64 -3.97
C SER A 8 -12.44 -8.75 -2.59
N GLU A 9 -11.76 -9.32 -1.58
CA GLU A 9 -12.33 -9.44 -0.24
C GLU A 9 -11.30 -9.05 0.83
N LYS A 10 -10.86 -7.78 0.83
CA LYS A 10 -10.27 -7.18 2.05
C LYS A 10 -10.20 -5.66 2.08
N ALA A 11 -11.20 -4.97 1.54
CA ALA A 11 -11.31 -3.52 1.69
C ALA A 11 -12.61 -3.07 2.39
N GLU A 12 -13.22 -3.95 3.19
CA GLU A 12 -14.33 -3.59 4.05
C GLU A 12 -13.82 -3.25 5.45
N SER A 13 -13.23 -2.07 5.62
CA SER A 13 -13.22 -1.43 6.94
C SER A 13 -13.43 0.08 6.84
N ALA A 14 -14.69 0.46 7.08
CA ALA A 14 -15.10 1.65 7.80
C ALA A 14 -14.68 3.03 7.24
N ALA A 15 -15.07 3.31 6.00
CA ALA A 15 -15.49 4.61 5.45
C ALA A 15 -15.79 4.34 3.97
N GLY A 16 -16.72 5.06 3.34
CA GLY A 16 -17.03 4.87 1.91
C GLY A 16 -15.75 4.83 1.03
N PRO A 17 -15.82 4.21 -0.16
CA PRO A 17 -14.62 3.92 -0.94
C PRO A 17 -13.92 5.24 -1.28
N CYS A 18 -12.74 5.45 -0.70
CA CYS A 18 -11.91 6.63 -0.93
C CYS A 18 -11.61 6.84 -2.44
N CYS A 19 -11.71 5.77 -3.24
CA CYS A 19 -11.60 5.78 -4.68
C CYS A 19 -12.92 5.26 -5.29
N ALA A 20 -13.48 5.97 -6.26
CA ALA A 20 -14.80 5.67 -6.84
C ALA A 20 -14.87 4.32 -7.62
N SER A 21 -13.73 3.72 -7.96
CA SER A 21 -13.64 2.45 -8.69
C SER A 21 -12.32 1.73 -8.40
N GLU A 22 -12.26 0.43 -8.71
CA GLU A 22 -11.01 -0.36 -8.62
C GLU A 22 -9.90 0.21 -9.51
N ALA A 23 -10.24 0.74 -10.69
CA ALA A 23 -9.29 1.42 -11.56
C ALA A 23 -8.69 2.67 -10.89
N ALA A 24 -9.53 3.48 -10.22
CA ALA A 24 -9.07 4.65 -9.48
C ALA A 24 -8.21 4.27 -8.25
N LEU A 25 -8.55 3.16 -7.58
CA LEU A 25 -7.77 2.60 -6.49
C LEU A 25 -6.38 2.19 -6.96
N ASN A 26 -6.28 1.41 -8.04
CA ASN A 26 -5.01 0.97 -8.60
C ASN A 26 -4.15 2.14 -9.11
N ALA A 27 -4.75 3.11 -9.79
CA ALA A 27 -4.05 4.32 -10.21
C ALA A 27 -3.49 5.10 -9.00
N THR A 28 -4.26 5.19 -7.92
CA THR A 28 -3.83 5.85 -6.68
C THR A 28 -2.71 5.07 -6.00
N ASN A 29 -2.81 3.75 -5.91
CA ASN A 29 -1.77 2.88 -5.36
C ASN A 29 -0.44 3.04 -6.10
N LEU A 30 -0.46 3.01 -7.43
CA LEU A 30 0.73 3.23 -8.25
C LEU A 30 1.31 4.63 -8.05
N ARG A 31 0.47 5.66 -7.96
CA ARG A 31 0.91 7.03 -7.68
C ARG A 31 1.60 7.13 -6.32
N LEU A 32 0.98 6.57 -5.27
CA LEU A 32 1.51 6.56 -3.91
C LEU A 32 2.80 5.77 -3.79
N LEU A 33 2.90 4.63 -4.50
CA LEU A 33 4.14 3.84 -4.54
C LEU A 33 5.29 4.62 -5.16
N ARG A 34 5.06 5.34 -6.27
CA ARG A 34 6.09 6.19 -6.89
C ARG A 34 6.53 7.31 -5.97
N GLU A 35 5.60 7.94 -5.27
CA GLU A 35 5.91 8.97 -4.27
C GLU A 35 6.73 8.40 -3.11
N LEU A 36 6.35 7.20 -2.63
CA LEU A 36 7.04 6.51 -1.56
C LEU A 36 8.46 6.10 -1.97
N GLN A 37 8.65 5.56 -3.17
CA GLN A 37 9.95 5.20 -3.75
C GLN A 37 10.85 6.42 -3.97
N SER A 38 10.25 7.59 -4.22
CA SER A 38 10.96 8.86 -4.36
C SER A 38 11.30 9.50 -3.00
N THR A 39 10.77 8.95 -1.90
CA THR A 39 11.04 9.41 -0.54
C THR A 39 12.12 8.54 0.09
N VAL A 40 13.07 9.16 0.81
CA VAL A 40 14.03 8.41 1.61
C VAL A 40 13.28 7.66 2.72
N CYS A 41 13.27 6.34 2.64
CA CYS A 41 12.65 5.47 3.64
C CYS A 41 13.74 4.78 4.47
N ASP A 42 13.53 4.72 5.79
CA ASP A 42 14.29 3.82 6.64
C ASP A 42 14.08 2.39 6.17
N ARG A 43 15.06 1.51 6.38
CA ARG A 43 14.95 0.09 6.02
C ARG A 43 15.19 -0.78 7.23
N VAL A 44 14.42 -1.85 7.35
CA VAL A 44 14.57 -2.86 8.39
C VAL A 44 14.72 -4.23 7.75
N TRP A 45 15.58 -5.06 8.32
CA TRP A 45 15.74 -6.43 7.87
C TRP A 45 14.51 -7.24 8.30
N ASN A 46 13.94 -7.99 7.36
CA ASN A 46 12.86 -8.94 7.65
C ASN A 46 13.43 -10.36 7.61
N ASP A 47 13.62 -10.95 8.79
CA ASP A 47 14.17 -12.29 8.96
C ASP A 47 13.29 -13.40 8.35
N LEU A 48 11.98 -13.20 8.29
CA LEU A 48 11.04 -14.18 7.74
C LEU A 48 11.12 -14.26 6.22
N LEU A 49 11.35 -13.11 5.57
CA LEU A 49 11.41 -13.01 4.10
C LEU A 49 12.85 -12.96 3.57
N GLY A 50 13.85 -12.87 4.45
CA GLY A 50 15.26 -12.77 4.08
C GLY A 50 15.58 -11.55 3.21
N ARG A 51 14.86 -10.43 3.41
CA ARG A 51 15.02 -9.20 2.61
C ARG A 51 14.90 -7.93 3.44
N TRP A 52 15.50 -6.84 2.95
CA TRP A 52 15.26 -5.50 3.49
C TRP A 52 13.89 -4.98 3.08
N GLU A 53 13.14 -4.44 4.03
CA GLU A 53 11.85 -3.77 3.78
C GLU A 53 11.93 -2.29 4.13
N GLY A 54 11.35 -1.45 3.27
CA GLY A 54 11.22 -0.02 3.53
C GLY A 54 10.17 0.23 4.62
N VAL A 55 10.44 1.14 5.53
CA VAL A 55 9.49 1.60 6.54
C VAL A 55 8.79 2.84 6.02
N ILE A 56 7.45 2.77 5.91
CA ILE A 56 6.65 3.91 5.43
C ILE A 56 6.80 5.09 6.41
N PRO A 57 7.28 6.26 5.96
CA PRO A 57 7.45 7.42 6.83
C PRO A 57 6.12 7.90 7.42
N ARG A 58 6.12 8.30 8.71
CA ARG A 58 4.91 8.84 9.37
C ARG A 58 4.34 10.07 8.65
N ALA A 59 5.19 10.91 8.09
CA ALA A 59 4.77 12.08 7.31
C ALA A 59 3.96 11.67 6.06
N PHE A 60 4.41 10.61 5.36
CA PHE A 60 3.71 10.05 4.21
C PHE A 60 2.34 9.48 4.61
N VAL A 61 2.27 8.72 5.71
CA VAL A 61 1.01 8.17 6.23
C VAL A 61 0.01 9.28 6.56
N ARG A 62 0.45 10.36 7.19
CA ARG A 62 -0.41 11.50 7.53
C ARG A 62 -0.91 12.24 6.28
N LYS A 63 -0.03 12.49 5.32
CA LYS A 63 -0.38 13.16 4.04
C LYS A 63 -1.42 12.37 3.25
N ASN A 64 -1.32 11.05 3.26
CA ASN A 64 -2.13 10.14 2.45
C ASN A 64 -3.14 9.33 3.30
N ALA A 65 -3.52 9.83 4.47
CA ALA A 65 -4.27 9.07 5.49
C ALA A 65 -5.54 8.40 4.96
N VAL A 66 -6.29 9.09 4.10
CA VAL A 66 -7.54 8.58 3.50
C VAL A 66 -7.29 7.36 2.60
N HIS A 67 -6.12 7.26 1.98
CA HIS A 67 -5.74 6.16 1.09
C HIS A 67 -5.00 5.02 1.82
N MET A 68 -4.56 5.24 3.07
CA MET A 68 -3.77 4.24 3.81
C MET A 68 -4.52 2.94 4.07
N HIS A 69 -5.86 2.96 4.09
CA HIS A 69 -6.64 1.74 4.30
C HIS A 69 -6.34 0.69 3.21
N HIS A 70 -6.41 1.06 1.93
CA HIS A 70 -6.14 0.15 0.81
C HIS A 70 -4.67 0.14 0.36
N PHE A 71 -3.91 1.23 0.58
CA PHE A 71 -2.52 1.29 0.15
C PHE A 71 -1.58 0.40 0.98
N ARG A 72 -1.90 0.13 2.26
CA ARG A 72 -1.00 -0.63 3.16
C ARG A 72 -0.73 -2.05 2.69
N GLU A 73 -1.76 -2.73 2.17
CA GLU A 73 -1.61 -4.10 1.66
C GLU A 73 -0.76 -4.08 0.40
N PHE A 74 -1.07 -3.18 -0.52
CA PHE A 74 -0.30 -2.96 -1.75
C PHE A 74 1.18 -2.61 -1.46
N ALA A 75 1.44 -1.76 -0.46
CA ALA A 75 2.78 -1.37 -0.07
C ALA A 75 3.59 -2.57 0.47
N ARG A 76 2.95 -3.47 1.24
CA ARG A 76 3.58 -4.70 1.76
C ARG A 76 4.04 -5.64 0.66
N GLU A 77 3.21 -5.83 -0.36
CA GLU A 77 3.55 -6.63 -1.53
C GLU A 77 4.77 -6.05 -2.27
N ASN A 78 4.91 -4.72 -2.25
CA ASN A 78 6.02 -3.98 -2.84
C ASN A 78 7.24 -3.79 -1.90
N GLY A 79 7.31 -4.52 -0.78
CA GLY A 79 8.47 -4.51 0.11
C GLY A 79 8.50 -3.35 1.11
N TYR A 80 7.34 -2.74 1.39
CA TYR A 80 7.21 -1.70 2.41
C TYR A 80 6.33 -2.15 3.56
N ARG A 81 6.78 -1.90 4.80
CA ARG A 81 5.97 -2.13 6.00
C ARG A 81 5.58 -0.84 6.67
N ASN A 82 4.46 -0.89 7.38
CA ASN A 82 4.13 0.17 8.33
C ASN A 82 5.19 0.22 9.44
N ARG A 83 5.43 1.45 9.90
CA ARG A 83 6.17 1.72 11.13
C ARG A 83 5.39 1.26 12.36
#